data_AF-A0AA36CMD5-F1
#
_entry.id   AF-A0AA36CMD5-F1
#
_cell.length_a   1.000
_cell.length_b   1.000
_cell.length_c   1.000
_cell.angle_alpha   90.00
_cell.angle_beta   90.00
_cell.angle_gamma   90.00
#
_symmetry.space_group_name_H-M   'P 1'
#
loop_
_entity.id
_entity.type
_entity.pdbx_description
1 polymer ?
#
loop_
_entity_poly.entity_id
_entity_poly.type
_entity_poly.pdbx_seq_one_letter_code
_entity_poly.pdbx_strand_id
1 'polypeptide(L)'
;MTCPEESYTSVLVTRYCRSSPLLKTFSEKNKTILWRQLWIWLAEAELELGLKQITQEAVDELKANRDNIDWPLLRAEERRLKHDVMAHNHTYGKAANRHDAFFVVFLSNEERAFSIFEQKACREDRDYVIWDYHVILVEKVDGASKVYDLDTRLDFPCPFTEYCEESFPSEWKFPPECARKFRILPVAVYLEHFSSDRRHMRKADNTWNSPPPSWEPNFRVELGEL
;
A
#
# COMPACT_ATOMS: atom_id res chain seq x y z
N MET A 1 13.68 -33.97 11.84
CA MET A 1 13.14 -34.75 10.70
C MET A 1 12.60 -36.03 11.31
N THR A 2 11.29 -36.23 11.28
CA THR A 2 10.66 -37.47 11.76
C THR A 2 11.05 -38.62 10.85
N CYS A 3 11.31 -39.79 11.42
CA CYS A 3 11.57 -40.99 10.63
C CYS A 3 10.37 -41.23 9.70
N PRO A 4 10.56 -41.62 8.42
CA PRO A 4 9.44 -42.02 7.56
C PRO A 4 8.57 -43.10 8.20
N GLU A 5 9.14 -43.92 9.08
CA GLU A 5 8.48 -44.96 9.87
C GLU A 5 7.58 -44.41 11.00
N GLU A 6 7.79 -43.16 11.42
CA GLU A 6 7.03 -42.52 12.51
C GLU A 6 5.78 -41.78 12.03
N SER A 7 5.62 -41.58 10.72
CA SER A 7 4.50 -40.81 10.16
C SER A 7 3.99 -41.40 8.85
N TYR A 8 2.67 -41.48 8.69
CA TYR A 8 2.07 -42.00 7.46
C TYR A 8 2.49 -41.18 6.24
N THR A 9 2.96 -41.89 5.21
CA THR A 9 3.18 -41.35 3.87
C THR A 9 2.57 -42.31 2.86
N SER A 10 1.90 -41.78 1.82
CA SER A 10 1.28 -42.62 0.79
C SER A 10 2.32 -43.44 0.03
N VAL A 11 2.04 -44.75 -0.16
CA VAL A 11 2.86 -45.68 -0.95
C VAL A 11 3.01 -45.24 -2.41
N LEU A 12 2.07 -44.44 -2.91
CA LEU A 12 2.19 -43.83 -4.24
C LEU A 12 3.40 -42.90 -4.30
N VAL A 13 3.65 -42.12 -3.26
CA VAL A 13 4.78 -41.19 -3.20
C VAL A 13 6.10 -41.94 -2.98
N THR A 14 6.12 -42.89 -2.04
CA THR A 14 7.38 -43.52 -1.61
C THR A 14 7.86 -44.65 -2.53
N ARG A 15 6.94 -45.38 -3.18
CA ARG A 15 7.25 -46.62 -3.90
C ARG A 15 6.87 -46.59 -5.39
N TYR A 16 5.61 -46.30 -5.71
CA TYR A 16 5.09 -46.53 -7.06
C TYR A 16 5.36 -45.37 -8.04
N CYS A 17 5.26 -44.13 -7.58
CA CYS A 17 5.33 -42.94 -8.44
C CYS A 17 6.59 -42.11 -8.20
N ARG A 18 7.64 -42.65 -7.55
CA ARG A 18 8.84 -41.91 -7.12
C ARG A 18 9.48 -41.04 -8.22
N SER A 19 9.47 -41.53 -9.46
CA SER A 19 10.03 -40.82 -10.63
C SER A 19 8.96 -40.40 -11.64
N SER A 20 7.68 -40.47 -11.26
CA SER A 20 6.56 -40.16 -12.16
C SER A 20 6.26 -38.65 -12.18
N PRO A 21 5.96 -38.07 -13.34
CA PRO A 21 5.46 -36.69 -13.44
C PRO A 21 4.15 -36.46 -12.65
N LEU A 22 3.39 -37.52 -12.34
CA LEU A 22 2.13 -37.44 -11.62
C LEU A 22 2.29 -36.77 -10.25
N LEU A 23 3.39 -37.02 -9.54
CA LEU A 23 3.64 -36.38 -8.24
C LEU A 23 3.74 -34.85 -8.36
N LYS A 24 4.30 -34.35 -9.47
CA LYS A 24 4.33 -32.92 -9.77
C LYS A 24 2.95 -32.40 -10.15
N THR A 25 2.22 -33.12 -11.00
CA THR A 25 0.86 -32.74 -11.44
C THR A 25 -0.11 -32.61 -10.28
N PHE A 26 -0.07 -33.55 -9.32
CA PHE A 26 -0.92 -33.52 -8.14
C PHE A 26 -0.31 -32.77 -6.95
N SER A 27 0.82 -32.08 -7.15
CA SER A 27 1.41 -31.27 -6.10
C SER A 27 0.54 -30.06 -5.77
N GLU A 28 0.59 -29.63 -4.51
CA GLU A 28 -0.10 -28.43 -4.07
C GLU A 28 0.38 -27.17 -4.79
N LYS A 29 1.68 -27.10 -5.13
CA LYS A 29 2.23 -26.02 -5.95
C LYS A 29 1.54 -25.97 -7.32
N ASN A 30 1.37 -27.12 -7.97
CA ASN A 30 0.69 -27.18 -9.26
C ASN A 30 -0.79 -26.79 -9.15
N LYS A 31 -1.50 -27.27 -8.11
CA LYS A 31 -2.87 -26.81 -7.79
C LYS A 31 -2.95 -25.28 -7.67
N THR A 32 -2.03 -24.70 -6.91
CA THR A 32 -2.00 -23.26 -6.62
C THR A 32 -1.73 -22.43 -7.86
N ILE A 33 -0.74 -22.82 -8.68
CA ILE A 33 -0.42 -22.13 -9.94
C ILE A 33 -1.61 -22.18 -10.90
N LEU A 34 -2.29 -23.33 -11.01
CA LEU A 34 -3.46 -23.47 -11.86
C LEU A 34 -4.63 -22.60 -11.39
N TRP A 35 -4.88 -22.52 -10.08
CA TRP A 35 -5.89 -21.59 -9.54
C TRP A 35 -5.59 -20.14 -9.87
N ARG A 36 -4.34 -19.70 -9.72
CA ARG A 36 -3.92 -18.35 -10.08
C ARG A 36 -4.04 -18.10 -11.59
N GLN A 37 -3.74 -19.10 -12.42
CA GLN A 37 -3.92 -19.01 -13.86
C GLN A 37 -5.39 -18.84 -14.25
N LEU A 38 -6.31 -19.54 -13.57
CA LEU A 38 -7.76 -19.37 -13.78
C LEU A 38 -8.22 -17.96 -13.38
N TRP A 39 -7.71 -17.41 -12.28
CA TRP A 39 -8.00 -16.03 -11.87
C TRP A 39 -7.47 -15.00 -12.88
N ILE A 40 -6.28 -15.21 -13.44
CA ILE A 40 -5.74 -14.36 -14.51
C ILE A 40 -6.67 -14.39 -15.72
N TRP A 41 -7.07 -15.58 -16.19
CA TRP A 41 -7.97 -15.69 -17.34
C TRP A 41 -9.33 -15.05 -17.10
N LEU A 42 -9.86 -15.15 -15.87
CA LEU A 42 -11.10 -14.45 -15.51
C LEU A 42 -10.91 -12.94 -15.60
N ALA A 43 -9.85 -12.40 -15.01
CA ALA A 43 -9.57 -10.96 -15.03
C ALA A 43 -9.32 -10.44 -16.45
N GLU A 44 -8.62 -11.19 -17.31
CA GLU A 44 -8.45 -10.88 -18.73
C GLU A 44 -9.79 -10.80 -19.46
N ALA A 45 -10.67 -11.80 -19.27
CA ALA A 45 -11.99 -11.80 -19.88
C ALA A 45 -12.88 -10.65 -19.37
N GLU A 46 -12.82 -10.33 -18.07
CA GLU A 46 -13.55 -9.21 -17.48
C GLU A 46 -13.06 -7.85 -17.99
N LEU A 47 -11.74 -7.70 -18.19
CA LEU A 47 -11.14 -6.51 -18.79
C LEU A 47 -11.60 -6.35 -20.25
N GLU A 48 -11.58 -7.42 -21.04
CA GLU A 48 -12.08 -7.44 -22.43
C GLU A 48 -13.57 -7.06 -22.52
N LEU A 49 -14.37 -7.44 -21.52
CA LEU A 49 -15.78 -7.06 -21.40
C LEU A 49 -16.00 -5.61 -20.92
N GLY A 50 -14.93 -4.89 -20.58
CA GLY A 50 -14.99 -3.47 -20.20
C GLY A 50 -15.40 -3.22 -18.74
N LEU A 51 -15.20 -4.19 -17.84
CA LEU A 51 -15.44 -3.97 -16.41
C LEU A 51 -14.42 -2.95 -15.87
N LYS A 52 -14.88 -1.73 -15.57
CA LYS A 52 -14.05 -0.62 -15.09
C LYS A 52 -13.25 -0.88 -13.81
N GLN A 53 -13.61 -1.93 -13.05
CA GLN A 53 -12.91 -2.31 -11.82
C GLN A 53 -11.63 -3.10 -12.10
N ILE A 54 -11.50 -3.70 -13.29
CA ILE A 54 -10.33 -4.44 -13.71
C ILE A 54 -9.52 -3.56 -14.64
N THR A 55 -8.25 -3.32 -14.29
CA THR A 55 -7.33 -2.54 -15.12
C THR A 55 -6.25 -3.44 -15.72
N GLN A 56 -5.63 -2.99 -16.81
CA GLN A 56 -4.53 -3.72 -17.44
C GLN A 56 -3.36 -3.92 -16.45
N GLU A 57 -3.07 -2.90 -15.65
CA GLU A 57 -2.01 -2.95 -14.64
C GLU A 57 -2.29 -4.02 -13.58
N ALA A 58 -3.54 -4.16 -13.13
CA ALA A 58 -3.93 -5.19 -12.17
C ALA A 58 -3.76 -6.60 -12.76
N VAL A 59 -4.14 -6.80 -14.03
CA VAL A 59 -3.95 -8.08 -14.73
C VAL A 59 -2.46 -8.41 -14.88
N ASP A 60 -1.64 -7.43 -15.23
CA ASP A 60 -0.19 -7.61 -15.38
C ASP A 60 0.47 -7.95 -14.03
N GLU A 61 0.00 -7.36 -12.94
CA GLU A 61 0.46 -7.66 -11.58
C GLU A 61 0.10 -9.09 -11.14
N LEU A 62 -1.12 -9.56 -11.45
CA LEU A 62 -1.52 -10.95 -11.24
C LEU A 62 -0.58 -11.90 -12.00
N LYS A 63 -0.31 -11.61 -13.28
CA LYS A 63 0.60 -12.42 -14.11
C LYS A 63 2.01 -12.47 -13.54
N ALA A 64 2.57 -11.32 -13.17
CA ALA A 64 3.91 -11.22 -12.59
C ALA A 64 4.06 -12.06 -11.31
N ASN A 65 2.99 -12.14 -10.51
CA ASN A 65 2.99 -12.85 -9.24
C ASN A 65 2.42 -14.27 -9.29
N ARG A 66 2.09 -14.82 -10.46
CA ARG A 66 1.45 -16.16 -10.59
C ARG A 66 2.21 -17.24 -9.81
N ASP A 67 3.53 -17.30 -9.97
CA ASP A 67 4.35 -18.37 -9.40
C ASP A 67 4.97 -17.98 -8.03
N ASN A 68 4.76 -16.74 -7.57
CA ASN A 68 5.25 -16.20 -6.30
C ASN A 68 4.31 -16.56 -5.12
N ILE A 69 4.53 -17.69 -4.47
CA ILE A 69 3.63 -18.24 -3.43
C ILE A 69 4.29 -18.15 -2.05
N ASP A 70 3.73 -17.33 -1.17
CA ASP A 70 4.08 -17.28 0.26
C ASP A 70 3.35 -18.39 1.04
N TRP A 71 4.04 -19.52 1.24
CA TRP A 71 3.49 -20.67 1.96
C TRP A 71 3.22 -20.41 3.45
N PRO A 72 4.13 -19.76 4.23
CA PRO A 72 3.84 -19.38 5.61
C PRO A 72 2.56 -18.54 5.75
N LEU A 73 2.41 -17.50 4.94
CA LEU A 73 1.21 -16.65 4.94
C LEU A 73 -0.03 -17.45 4.56
N LEU A 74 0.05 -18.30 3.53
CA LEU A 74 -1.07 -19.13 3.11
C LEU A 74 -1.58 -20.03 4.24
N ARG A 75 -0.66 -20.67 4.96
CA ARG A 75 -1.01 -21.50 6.12
C ARG A 75 -1.60 -20.69 7.27
N ALA A 76 -1.14 -19.46 7.48
CA ALA A 76 -1.70 -18.57 8.49
C ALA A 76 -3.14 -18.14 8.13
N GLU A 77 -3.36 -17.74 6.88
CA GLU A 77 -4.68 -17.34 6.38
C GLU A 77 -5.66 -18.52 6.35
N GLU A 78 -5.22 -19.72 5.96
CA GLU A 78 -6.06 -20.94 5.98
C GLU A 78 -6.49 -21.29 7.42
N ARG A 79 -5.58 -21.17 8.40
CA ARG A 79 -5.92 -21.35 9.82
C ARG A 79 -6.89 -20.28 10.34
N ARG A 80 -6.78 -19.04 9.86
CA ARG A 80 -7.63 -17.92 10.28
C ARG A 80 -9.02 -17.99 9.67
N LEU A 81 -9.10 -18.23 8.36
CA LEU A 81 -10.33 -18.20 7.57
C LEU A 81 -11.08 -19.54 7.57
N LYS A 82 -10.39 -20.64 7.90
CA LYS A 82 -10.91 -22.01 7.81
C LYS A 82 -11.45 -22.36 6.41
N HIS A 83 -10.90 -21.70 5.38
CA HIS A 83 -11.30 -21.89 3.99
C HIS A 83 -10.07 -21.73 3.08
N ASP A 84 -9.75 -22.79 2.34
CA ASP A 84 -8.54 -22.87 1.52
C ASP A 84 -8.56 -21.92 0.31
N VAL A 85 -9.63 -21.91 -0.49
CA VAL A 85 -9.77 -21.00 -1.63
C VAL A 85 -9.66 -19.54 -1.20
N MET A 86 -10.34 -19.15 -0.12
CA MET A 86 -10.26 -17.77 0.37
C MET A 86 -8.87 -17.43 0.90
N ALA A 87 -8.18 -18.36 1.57
CA ALA A 87 -6.79 -18.15 1.96
C ALA A 87 -5.88 -17.94 0.75
N HIS A 88 -6.08 -18.71 -0.33
CA HIS A 88 -5.37 -18.52 -1.60
C HIS A 88 -5.67 -17.16 -2.23
N ASN A 89 -6.93 -16.70 -2.21
CA ASN A 89 -7.30 -15.38 -2.73
C ASN A 89 -6.66 -14.25 -1.92
N HIS A 90 -6.71 -14.32 -0.59
CA HIS A 90 -6.08 -13.33 0.29
C HIS A 90 -4.57 -13.26 0.10
N THR A 91 -3.90 -14.40 0.02
CA THR A 91 -2.44 -14.44 -0.16
C THR A 91 -2.01 -14.04 -1.55
N TYR A 92 -2.78 -14.39 -2.58
CA TYR A 92 -2.50 -13.95 -3.94
C TYR A 92 -2.74 -12.45 -4.10
N GLY A 93 -3.84 -11.93 -3.54
CA GLY A 93 -4.12 -10.50 -3.50
C GLY A 93 -3.03 -9.71 -2.76
N LYS A 94 -2.51 -10.23 -1.64
CA LYS A 94 -1.36 -9.63 -0.93
C LYS A 94 -0.07 -9.66 -1.77
N ALA A 95 0.21 -10.76 -2.48
CA ALA A 95 1.38 -10.86 -3.35
C ALA A 95 1.28 -9.94 -4.58
N ALA A 96 0.07 -9.70 -5.05
CA ALA A 96 -0.26 -8.77 -6.12
C ALA A 96 -0.74 -7.41 -5.57
N ASN A 97 -0.21 -6.98 -4.40
CA ASN A 97 -0.55 -5.71 -3.82
C ASN A 97 0.65 -4.74 -3.90
N ARG A 98 0.42 -3.59 -4.52
CA ARG A 98 1.42 -2.50 -4.59
C ARG A 98 1.59 -1.74 -3.28
N HIS A 99 0.88 -2.05 -2.19
CA HIS A 99 1.01 -1.33 -0.91
C HIS A 99 2.47 -1.19 -0.43
N ASP A 100 3.33 -2.17 -0.71
CA ASP A 100 4.76 -2.13 -0.34
C ASP A 100 5.55 -1.07 -1.12
N ALA A 101 5.04 -0.64 -2.28
CA ALA A 101 5.59 0.44 -3.07
C ALA A 101 5.15 1.82 -2.56
N PHE A 102 4.09 1.91 -1.74
CA PHE A 102 3.54 3.20 -1.32
C PHE A 102 3.86 3.55 0.13
N PHE A 103 4.17 4.84 0.34
CA PHE A 103 4.48 5.41 1.65
C PHE A 103 3.67 6.67 1.89
N VAL A 104 3.04 6.77 3.06
CA VAL A 104 2.47 8.03 3.55
C VAL A 104 3.58 8.79 4.25
N VAL A 105 3.83 10.03 3.83
CA VAL A 105 4.87 10.89 4.37
C VAL A 105 4.22 12.07 5.06
N PHE A 106 4.41 12.17 6.38
CA PHE A 106 4.06 13.34 7.16
C PHE A 106 5.24 14.30 7.20
N LEU A 107 4.98 15.54 6.85
CA LEU A 107 5.92 16.66 6.91
C LEU A 107 5.50 17.55 8.07
N SER A 108 6.41 17.83 9.00
CA SER A 108 6.20 18.78 10.10
C SER A 108 7.54 19.13 10.74
N ASN A 109 7.54 19.85 11.85
CA ASN A 109 8.69 20.12 12.69
C ASN A 109 8.25 20.37 14.14
N GLU A 110 9.18 20.67 15.05
CA GLU A 110 8.85 20.91 16.46
C GLU A 110 8.02 22.18 16.65
N GLU A 111 8.27 23.20 15.82
CA GLU A 111 7.56 24.48 15.83
C GLU A 111 6.17 24.44 15.19
N ARG A 112 5.80 23.31 14.55
CA ARG A 112 4.58 23.18 13.72
C ARG A 112 4.44 24.36 12.76
N ALA A 113 5.53 24.71 12.09
CA ALA A 113 5.59 25.80 11.15
C ALA A 113 6.73 25.57 10.16
N PHE A 114 6.41 25.12 8.95
CA PHE A 114 7.38 24.98 7.87
C PHE A 114 6.78 25.43 6.54
N SER A 115 7.62 25.87 5.61
CA SER A 115 7.16 26.30 4.30
C SER A 115 7.20 25.19 3.26
N ILE A 116 6.20 25.21 2.36
CA ILE A 116 6.15 24.41 1.13
C ILE A 116 5.79 25.35 -0.02
N PHE A 117 6.56 25.30 -1.10
CA PHE A 117 6.29 26.04 -2.34
C PHE A 117 5.30 25.27 -3.24
N GLU A 118 4.82 25.91 -4.30
CA GLU A 118 3.91 25.30 -5.27
C GLU A 118 2.65 24.70 -4.64
N GLN A 119 2.03 25.42 -3.71
CA GLN A 119 0.79 25.00 -3.03
C GLN A 119 -0.42 25.80 -3.51
N LYS A 120 -1.56 25.14 -3.72
CA LYS A 120 -2.83 25.76 -4.16
C LYS A 120 -3.29 26.87 -3.21
N ALA A 121 -3.08 26.69 -1.91
CA ALA A 121 -3.43 27.66 -0.87
C ALA A 121 -2.51 28.90 -0.81
N CYS A 122 -1.52 29.01 -1.70
CA CYS A 122 -0.61 30.14 -1.70
C CYS A 122 -1.33 31.46 -2.07
N ARG A 123 -1.01 32.51 -1.32
CA ARG A 123 -1.61 33.85 -1.46
C ARG A 123 -0.85 34.66 -2.51
N GLU A 124 -1.44 35.74 -3.03
CA GLU A 124 -0.82 36.55 -4.10
C GLU A 124 0.48 37.27 -3.67
N ASP A 125 0.70 37.47 -2.37
CA ASP A 125 1.82 38.22 -1.80
C ASP A 125 3.05 37.36 -1.46
N ARG A 126 3.02 36.04 -1.75
CA ARG A 126 4.04 35.07 -1.36
C ARG A 126 3.99 33.83 -2.25
N ASP A 127 5.12 33.14 -2.39
CA ASP A 127 5.23 31.94 -3.26
C ASP A 127 5.23 30.61 -2.49
N TYR A 128 5.06 30.65 -1.15
CA TYR A 128 5.02 29.47 -0.29
C TYR A 128 3.85 29.50 0.70
N VAL A 129 3.42 28.34 1.19
CA VAL A 129 2.45 28.18 2.29
C VAL A 129 3.19 27.74 3.56
N ILE A 130 2.76 28.22 4.74
CA ILE A 130 3.28 27.74 6.03
C ILE A 130 2.25 26.77 6.58
N TRP A 131 2.67 25.53 6.78
CA TRP A 131 1.85 24.45 7.32
C TRP A 131 2.31 24.09 8.73
N ASP A 132 1.37 23.64 9.55
CA ASP A 132 1.63 22.98 10.83
C ASP A 132 2.08 21.53 10.62
N TYR A 133 1.37 20.81 9.76
CA TYR A 133 1.81 19.57 9.15
C TYR A 133 1.25 19.46 7.73
N HIS A 134 1.90 18.68 6.87
CA HIS A 134 1.39 18.32 5.55
C HIS A 134 1.55 16.82 5.32
N VAL A 135 0.69 16.22 4.50
CA VAL A 135 0.73 14.79 4.22
C VAL A 135 0.72 14.56 2.71
N ILE A 136 1.70 13.80 2.24
CA ILE A 136 1.80 13.37 0.84
C ILE A 136 1.88 11.85 0.77
N LEU A 137 1.48 11.30 -0.38
CA LEU A 137 1.68 9.88 -0.69
C LEU A 137 2.84 9.77 -1.68
N VAL A 138 3.80 8.90 -1.39
CA VAL A 138 4.97 8.62 -2.24
C VAL A 138 4.88 7.21 -2.76
N GLU A 139 4.93 7.05 -4.07
CA GLU A 139 5.13 5.76 -4.72
C GLU A 139 6.62 5.58 -5.01
N LYS A 140 7.22 4.55 -4.42
CA LYS A 140 8.58 4.13 -4.70
C LYS A 140 8.57 3.11 -5.84
N VAL A 141 9.03 3.55 -6.99
CA VAL A 141 9.37 2.69 -8.13
C VAL A 141 10.84 2.88 -8.43
N ASP A 142 11.55 1.78 -8.71
CA ASP A 142 12.98 1.81 -9.05
C ASP A 142 13.22 2.78 -10.22
N GLY A 143 13.95 3.86 -9.95
CA GLY A 143 14.31 4.90 -10.94
C GLY A 143 13.19 5.89 -11.32
N ALA A 144 11.96 5.76 -10.81
CA ALA A 144 10.82 6.58 -11.25
C ALA A 144 9.80 6.82 -10.12
N SER A 145 10.26 7.16 -8.92
CA SER A 145 9.37 7.45 -7.80
C SER A 145 8.48 8.68 -8.07
N LYS A 146 7.28 8.67 -7.51
CA LYS A 146 6.26 9.71 -7.73
C LYS A 146 5.68 10.22 -6.42
N VAL A 147 5.26 11.47 -6.41
CA VAL A 147 4.58 12.13 -5.30
C VAL A 147 3.15 12.45 -5.70
N TYR A 148 2.23 12.15 -4.79
CA TYR A 148 0.82 12.43 -4.87
C TYR A 148 0.50 13.43 -3.75
N ASP A 149 0.47 14.70 -4.10
CA ASP A 149 0.07 15.80 -3.23
C ASP A 149 -1.19 16.44 -3.81
N LEU A 150 -2.31 16.40 -3.08
CA LEU A 150 -3.56 17.00 -3.56
C LEU A 150 -3.55 18.53 -3.49
N ASP A 151 -2.66 19.10 -2.69
CA ASP A 151 -2.56 20.54 -2.45
C ASP A 151 -1.48 21.22 -3.29
N THR A 152 -0.70 20.47 -4.07
CA THR A 152 0.31 21.06 -4.97
C THR A 152 -0.29 21.67 -6.23
N ARG A 153 0.39 22.67 -6.80
CA ARG A 153 0.15 23.24 -8.14
C ARG A 153 0.88 22.48 -9.25
N LEU A 154 1.83 21.62 -8.89
CA LEU A 154 2.54 20.72 -9.80
C LEU A 154 1.60 19.64 -10.37
N ASP A 155 2.13 18.86 -11.30
CA ASP A 155 1.40 17.73 -11.87
C ASP A 155 0.98 16.70 -10.80
N PHE A 156 -0.13 16.00 -11.05
CA PHE A 156 -0.63 14.96 -10.16
C PHE A 156 -0.82 13.64 -10.92
N PRO A 157 0.03 12.62 -10.67
CA PRO A 157 1.21 12.62 -9.80
C PRO A 157 2.40 13.40 -10.37
N CYS A 158 3.26 13.92 -9.49
CA CYS A 158 4.50 14.62 -9.84
C CYS A 158 5.71 13.67 -9.73
N PRO A 159 6.70 13.70 -10.64
CA PRO A 159 7.98 13.03 -10.43
C PRO A 159 8.64 13.44 -9.10
N PHE A 160 9.21 12.47 -8.36
CA PHE A 160 9.74 12.74 -7.02
C PHE A 160 10.82 13.82 -6.98
N THR A 161 11.74 13.80 -7.95
CA THR A 161 12.83 14.79 -8.06
C THR A 161 12.28 16.20 -8.27
N GLU A 162 11.36 16.34 -9.23
CA GLU A 162 10.70 17.61 -9.55
C GLU A 162 9.93 18.15 -8.34
N TYR A 163 9.13 17.30 -7.68
CA TYR A 163 8.42 17.69 -6.47
C TYR A 163 9.37 18.20 -5.38
N CYS A 164 10.52 17.54 -5.19
CA CYS A 164 11.49 17.95 -4.18
C CYS A 164 12.16 19.29 -4.52
N GLU A 165 12.55 19.49 -5.78
CA GLU A 165 13.24 20.71 -6.22
C GLU A 165 12.32 21.93 -6.17
N GLU A 166 11.09 21.80 -6.68
CA GLU A 166 10.13 22.89 -6.77
C GLU A 166 9.45 23.19 -5.42
N SER A 167 9.05 22.17 -4.65
CA SER A 167 8.38 22.38 -3.36
C SER A 167 9.36 22.79 -2.26
N PHE A 168 10.65 22.45 -2.40
CA PHE A 168 11.69 22.68 -1.41
C PHE A 168 12.99 23.26 -2.01
N PRO A 169 12.97 24.48 -2.57
CA PRO A 169 14.14 25.08 -3.22
C PRO A 169 15.36 25.15 -2.29
N SER A 170 16.52 24.68 -2.76
CA SER A 170 17.76 24.58 -1.97
C SER A 170 18.39 25.94 -1.62
N GLU A 171 18.15 26.95 -2.46
CA GLU A 171 18.55 28.35 -2.25
C GLU A 171 17.82 28.97 -1.05
N TRP A 172 16.65 28.44 -0.68
CA TRP A 172 15.83 28.97 0.41
C TRP A 172 16.29 28.43 1.76
N LYS A 173 17.01 29.27 2.52
CA LYS A 173 17.51 28.91 3.84
C LYS A 173 16.47 29.15 4.94
N PHE A 174 16.31 28.15 5.79
CA PHE A 174 15.42 28.18 6.94
C PHE A 174 16.18 28.54 8.21
N PRO A 175 15.54 29.22 9.18
CA PRO A 175 15.96 29.13 10.56
C PRO A 175 16.05 27.63 10.95
N PRO A 176 17.14 27.18 11.60
CA PRO A 176 17.33 25.77 11.94
C PRO A 176 16.16 25.15 12.70
N GLU A 177 15.48 25.93 13.54
CA GLU A 177 14.29 25.57 14.31
C GLU A 177 13.08 25.21 13.43
N CYS A 178 12.99 25.80 12.23
CA CYS A 178 11.92 25.53 11.28
C CYS A 178 12.30 24.43 10.26
N ALA A 179 13.41 23.73 10.46
CA ALA A 179 13.84 22.66 9.57
C ALA A 179 12.80 21.53 9.50
N ARG A 180 12.41 21.18 8.27
CA ARG A 180 11.40 20.16 7.99
C ARG A 180 11.88 18.78 8.44
N LYS A 181 11.00 18.03 9.07
CA LYS A 181 11.18 16.62 9.41
C LYS A 181 10.14 15.79 8.65
N PHE A 182 10.54 14.59 8.24
CA PHE A 182 9.72 13.67 7.48
C PHE A 182 9.50 12.40 8.29
N ARG A 183 8.24 12.03 8.54
CA ARG A 183 7.87 10.71 9.08
C ARG A 183 7.30 9.89 7.94
N ILE A 184 8.01 8.84 7.56
CA ILE A 184 7.66 7.95 6.44
C ILE A 184 7.04 6.68 7.01
N LEU A 185 5.84 6.35 6.56
CA LEU A 185 5.09 5.17 6.99
C LEU A 185 4.71 4.32 5.76
N PRO A 186 4.96 3.01 5.75
CA PRO A 186 4.37 2.14 4.73
C PRO A 186 2.85 2.28 4.72
N VAL A 187 2.23 2.30 3.54
CA VAL A 187 0.76 2.47 3.42
C VAL A 187 -0.01 1.40 4.18
N ALA A 188 0.48 0.15 4.20
CA ALA A 188 -0.16 -0.92 4.97
C ALA A 188 -0.25 -0.57 6.47
N VAL A 189 0.84 -0.05 7.05
CA VAL A 189 0.90 0.38 8.46
C VAL A 189 -0.04 1.57 8.69
N TYR A 190 -0.08 2.54 7.76
CA TYR A 190 -0.98 3.68 7.86
C TYR A 190 -2.46 3.25 7.84
N LEU A 191 -2.86 2.40 6.90
CA LEU A 191 -4.24 1.92 6.79
C LEU A 191 -4.69 1.08 8.00
N GLU A 192 -3.76 0.37 8.63
CA GLU A 192 -4.04 -0.44 9.82
C GLU A 192 -4.12 0.41 11.10
N HIS A 193 -3.24 1.39 11.25
CA HIS A 193 -3.03 2.08 12.52
C HIS A 193 -3.47 3.55 12.58
N PHE A 194 -3.72 4.20 11.44
CA PHE A 194 -4.13 5.60 11.46
C PHE A 194 -5.54 5.77 12.03
N SER A 195 -5.67 6.67 12.99
CA SER A 195 -6.91 7.02 13.68
C SER A 195 -6.96 8.53 13.92
N SER A 196 -8.05 9.18 13.54
CA SER A 196 -8.30 10.60 13.82
C SER A 196 -9.80 10.86 13.99
N ASP A 197 -10.16 11.48 15.10
CA ASP A 197 -11.52 11.98 15.35
C ASP A 197 -11.72 13.45 14.89
N ARG A 198 -10.69 14.04 14.27
CA ARG A 198 -10.67 15.39 13.70
C ARG A 198 -10.84 16.52 14.73
N ARG A 199 -10.80 16.25 16.04
CA ARG A 199 -10.99 17.29 17.07
C ARG A 199 -9.95 18.40 17.00
N HIS A 200 -8.75 18.11 16.51
CA HIS A 200 -7.69 19.10 16.32
C HIS A 200 -8.07 20.20 15.31
N MET A 201 -9.04 19.94 14.43
CA MET A 201 -9.58 20.92 13.47
C MET A 201 -10.73 21.77 14.04
N ARG A 202 -11.19 21.51 15.28
CA ARG A 202 -12.21 22.32 15.96
C ARG A 202 -11.56 23.45 16.75
N LYS A 203 -12.06 24.66 16.53
CA LYS A 203 -11.75 25.83 17.34
C LYS A 203 -12.45 25.75 18.70
N ALA A 204 -12.00 26.60 19.63
CA ALA A 204 -12.59 26.70 20.98
C ALA A 204 -14.08 27.08 20.97
N ASP A 205 -14.56 27.74 19.91
CA ASP A 205 -15.95 28.13 19.70
C ASP A 205 -16.80 27.04 19.00
N ASN A 206 -16.26 25.83 18.84
CA ASN A 206 -16.83 24.70 18.10
C ASN A 206 -17.01 24.89 16.58
N THR A 207 -16.45 25.96 16.00
CA THR A 207 -16.36 26.09 14.55
C THR A 207 -15.15 25.33 14.00
N TRP A 208 -15.15 25.04 12.71
CA TRP A 208 -14.07 24.28 12.06
C TRP A 208 -13.03 25.21 11.43
N ASN A 209 -11.75 24.83 11.51
CA ASN A 209 -10.67 25.49 10.74
C ASN A 209 -10.90 25.33 9.23
N SER A 210 -11.28 24.12 8.82
CA SER A 210 -11.75 23.78 7.47
C SER A 210 -12.93 22.80 7.57
N PRO A 211 -13.92 22.85 6.66
CA PRO A 211 -15.05 21.93 6.68
C PRO A 211 -14.56 20.48 6.69
N PRO A 212 -15.06 19.62 7.61
CA PRO A 212 -14.65 18.23 7.63
C PRO A 212 -15.18 17.49 6.39
N PRO A 213 -14.51 16.40 5.98
CA PRO A 213 -15.06 15.52 4.96
C PRO A 213 -16.44 14.97 5.35
N SER A 214 -17.29 14.70 4.36
CA SER A 214 -18.68 14.27 4.56
C SER A 214 -18.81 12.85 5.12
N TRP A 215 -17.77 12.03 5.04
CA TRP A 215 -17.73 10.69 5.62
C TRP A 215 -17.32 10.69 7.09
N GLU A 216 -17.70 9.63 7.81
CA GLU A 216 -17.39 9.46 9.22
C GLU A 216 -15.87 9.51 9.51
N PRO A 217 -15.45 10.01 10.68
CA PRO A 217 -14.06 9.96 11.10
C PRO A 217 -13.54 8.51 11.13
N ASN A 218 -12.32 8.30 10.63
CA ASN A 218 -11.63 7.04 10.83
C ASN A 218 -11.07 7.03 12.26
N PHE A 219 -11.93 6.80 13.25
CA PHE A 219 -11.56 6.77 14.67
C PHE A 219 -11.66 5.36 15.22
N ARG A 220 -10.54 4.83 15.72
CA ARG A 220 -10.45 3.51 16.35
C ARG A 220 -10.05 3.71 17.81
N VAL A 221 -11.02 3.49 18.70
CA VAL A 221 -10.89 3.72 20.16
C VAL A 221 -9.67 3.02 20.76
N GLU A 222 -9.31 1.84 20.22
CA GLU A 222 -8.21 1.00 20.72
C GLU A 222 -6.81 1.52 20.39
N LEU A 223 -6.67 2.41 19.40
CA LEU A 223 -5.36 2.87 18.90
C LEU A 223 -4.92 4.23 19.46
N GLY A 224 -5.81 4.96 20.11
CA GLY A 224 -5.56 6.35 20.54
C GLY A 224 -5.49 7.33 19.37
N GLU A 225 -5.07 8.57 19.64
CA GLU A 225 -4.70 9.57 18.63
C GLU A 225 -3.19 9.48 18.36
N LEU A 226 -2.79 9.60 17.09
CA LEU A 226 -1.38 9.70 16.65
C LEU A 226 -0.88 11.15 16.71
#